data_AF-A0AAD4G921-F1
#
_entry.id   AF-A0AAD4G921-F1
#
_cell.length_a   1.000
_cell.length_b   1.000
_cell.length_c   1.000
_cell.angle_alpha   90.00
_cell.angle_beta   90.00
_cell.angle_gamma   90.00
#
_symmetry.space_group_name_H-M   'P 1'
#
loop_
_entity.id
_entity.type
_entity.pdbx_description
1 polymer ?
#
loop_
_entity_poly.entity_id
_entity_poly.type
_entity_poly.pdbx_seq_one_letter_code
_entity_poly.pdbx_strand_id
1 'polypeptide(L)'
;MTDSVYAAAPFDHAKADIILRSSNNIDFRVFKLFLSLASPFFETLFDIPQPAEPSEDQEVKDGLAVVPVIEDSKTLDALLRFCYPCTLADDPTLEVLQDALDVLEAARKYSLDSIEKKARQAISSPKILEVEPLRCFAIAHRGRLREETLLSAKQTLSQPLIPGWFQEIELISAADLLALLTYHKKCGDAVHALRDDISWITSHYGSNEACTWLLGRYRYTDYNGYQSYNNCNCQRASLSKYMLFGIQSPQWWENFMEETFKELRDKPCKATVQAAAEKTVQSVKALNCQACSATVTEGMHDLSDLFVKKVDEAVSRIELELDF
;
A
#
# COMPACT_ATOMS: atom_id res chain seq x y z
N MET A 1 -16.72 23.64 32.94
CA MET A 1 -17.04 23.89 31.51
C MET A 1 -15.81 24.55 30.93
N THR A 2 -15.05 23.83 30.13
CA THR A 2 -13.95 24.42 29.34
C THR A 2 -14.58 25.21 28.22
N ASP A 3 -14.25 26.49 28.11
CA ASP A 3 -14.73 27.34 27.01
C ASP A 3 -14.35 26.68 25.67
N SER A 4 -15.33 26.52 24.77
CA SER A 4 -15.09 25.94 23.45
C SER A 4 -14.24 26.88 22.60
N VAL A 5 -13.24 26.31 21.92
CA VAL A 5 -12.29 27.04 21.07
C VAL A 5 -12.80 27.01 19.63
N TYR A 6 -12.66 28.11 18.90
CA TYR A 6 -13.02 28.14 17.48
C TYR A 6 -12.01 27.37 16.62
N ALA A 7 -12.52 26.65 15.61
CA ALA A 7 -11.70 26.07 14.56
C ALA A 7 -10.96 27.16 13.77
N ALA A 8 -9.83 26.81 13.18
CA ALA A 8 -9.10 27.71 12.28
C ALA A 8 -9.79 27.82 10.92
N ALA A 9 -9.27 28.72 10.06
CA ALA A 9 -9.70 28.83 8.67
C ALA A 9 -9.70 27.45 7.97
N PRO A 10 -10.73 27.14 7.16
CA PRO A 10 -11.77 28.04 6.66
C PRO A 10 -13.04 28.13 7.53
N PHE A 11 -13.04 27.57 8.75
CA PHE A 11 -14.24 27.42 9.60
C PHE A 11 -14.39 28.50 10.69
N ASP A 12 -13.85 29.69 10.44
CA ASP A 12 -13.87 30.86 11.33
C ASP A 12 -14.59 32.07 10.69
N HIS A 13 -15.29 31.88 9.57
CA HIS A 13 -15.86 32.97 8.79
C HIS A 13 -17.02 33.69 9.51
N ALA A 14 -16.94 35.03 9.60
CA ALA A 14 -17.90 35.85 10.35
C ALA A 14 -19.34 35.81 9.81
N LYS A 15 -19.54 35.49 8.52
CA LYS A 15 -20.87 35.36 7.89
C LYS A 15 -21.48 33.97 7.97
N ALA A 16 -20.85 33.01 8.65
CA ALA A 16 -21.43 31.70 8.88
C ALA A 16 -22.81 31.82 9.55
N ASP A 17 -23.70 30.88 9.27
CA ASP A 17 -25.10 30.90 9.68
C ASP A 17 -25.45 29.77 10.68
N ILE A 18 -24.48 28.93 11.04
CA ILE A 18 -24.58 27.93 12.09
C ILE A 18 -23.20 27.58 12.67
N ILE A 19 -23.18 27.07 13.91
CA ILE A 19 -22.00 26.50 14.54
C ILE A 19 -22.21 24.99 14.73
N LEU A 20 -21.29 24.17 14.23
CA LEU A 20 -21.20 22.76 14.62
C LEU A 20 -20.13 22.62 15.71
N ARG A 21 -20.48 21.99 16.83
CA ARG A 21 -19.54 21.72 17.94
C ARG A 21 -19.14 20.25 17.94
N SER A 22 -17.86 20.00 17.74
CA SER A 22 -17.26 18.66 17.87
C SER A 22 -17.31 18.12 19.30
N SER A 23 -17.16 16.81 19.47
CA SER A 23 -17.20 16.14 20.77
C SER A 23 -16.06 16.54 21.72
N ASN A 24 -14.95 17.04 21.18
CA ASN A 24 -13.83 17.62 21.93
C ASN A 24 -13.93 19.16 22.06
N ASN A 25 -15.14 19.73 21.94
CA ASN A 25 -15.48 21.13 22.19
C ASN A 25 -14.77 22.16 21.29
N ILE A 26 -14.53 21.81 20.02
CA ILE A 26 -14.11 22.77 18.99
C ILE A 26 -15.33 23.20 18.17
N ASP A 27 -15.50 24.51 18.03
CA ASP A 27 -16.62 25.16 17.33
C ASP A 27 -16.25 25.51 15.88
N PHE A 28 -17.00 24.96 14.93
CA PHE A 28 -16.85 25.19 13.51
C PHE A 28 -17.95 26.12 13.02
N ARG A 29 -17.58 27.32 12.57
CA ARG A 29 -18.52 28.25 11.94
C ARG A 29 -18.70 27.82 10.48
N VAL A 30 -19.89 27.34 10.14
CA VAL A 30 -20.18 26.78 8.81
C VAL A 30 -21.38 27.41 8.13
N PHE A 31 -21.50 27.17 6.83
CA PHE A 31 -22.64 27.62 6.02
C PHE A 31 -23.58 26.46 5.74
N LYS A 32 -24.83 26.57 6.21
CA LYS A 32 -25.90 25.59 5.97
C LYS A 32 -25.99 25.21 4.49
N LEU A 33 -25.91 26.20 3.59
CA LEU A 33 -25.98 26.00 2.14
C LEU A 33 -25.03 24.91 1.63
N PHE A 34 -23.74 24.95 2.00
CA PHE A 34 -22.78 23.97 1.50
C PHE A 34 -23.05 22.57 2.04
N LEU A 35 -23.44 22.48 3.31
CA LEU A 35 -23.78 21.20 3.94
C LEU A 35 -25.08 20.61 3.35
N SER A 36 -26.12 21.42 3.13
CA SER A 36 -27.37 20.99 2.49
C SER A 36 -27.16 20.52 1.06
N LEU A 37 -26.34 21.22 0.27
CA LEU A 37 -26.02 20.79 -1.10
C LEU A 37 -25.17 19.51 -1.15
N ALA A 38 -24.35 19.28 -0.12
CA ALA A 38 -23.52 18.08 -0.03
C ALA A 38 -24.31 16.86 0.47
N SER A 39 -25.31 17.06 1.33
CA SER A 39 -25.99 15.99 2.06
C SER A 39 -27.50 16.23 2.22
N PRO A 40 -28.34 15.26 1.83
CA PRO A 40 -29.77 15.30 2.12
C PRO A 40 -30.08 15.21 3.61
N PHE A 41 -29.19 14.62 4.42
CA PHE A 41 -29.33 14.61 5.87
C PHE A 41 -29.26 16.04 6.43
N PHE A 42 -28.26 16.82 6.01
CA PHE A 42 -28.12 18.21 6.47
C PHE A 42 -29.21 19.11 5.91
N GLU A 43 -29.63 18.91 4.66
CA GLU A 43 -30.80 19.59 4.08
C GLU A 43 -32.03 19.39 4.97
N THR A 44 -32.36 18.13 5.27
CA THR A 44 -33.49 17.80 6.14
C THR A 44 -33.31 18.36 7.56
N LEU A 45 -32.11 18.26 8.14
CA LEU A 45 -31.82 18.75 9.49
C LEU A 45 -32.08 20.25 9.62
N PHE A 46 -31.73 21.04 8.59
CA PHE A 46 -31.85 22.49 8.62
C PHE A 46 -33.24 23.00 8.22
N ASP A 47 -34.04 22.19 7.54
CA ASP A 47 -35.43 22.50 7.18
C ASP A 47 -36.44 22.22 8.30
N ILE A 48 -36.04 21.51 9.36
CA ILE A 48 -36.90 21.28 10.53
C ILE A 48 -37.23 22.62 11.19
N PRO A 49 -38.52 23.00 11.32
CA PRO A 49 -38.91 24.24 11.97
C PRO A 49 -38.42 24.24 13.41
N GLN A 50 -37.52 25.16 13.75
CA GLN A 50 -37.15 25.37 15.15
C GLN A 50 -38.29 26.12 15.87
N PRO A 51 -38.56 25.78 17.15
CA PRO A 51 -39.54 26.50 17.94
C PRO A 51 -39.26 28.01 17.94
N ALA A 52 -40.30 28.84 17.86
CA ALA A 52 -40.18 30.29 17.75
C ALA A 52 -39.49 30.95 18.96
N GLU A 53 -39.45 30.25 20.09
CA GLU A 53 -38.63 30.61 21.24
C GLU A 53 -37.48 29.62 21.39
N PRO A 54 -36.24 30.08 21.59
CA PRO A 54 -35.14 29.19 21.92
C PRO A 54 -35.54 28.44 23.19
N SER A 55 -35.66 27.11 23.11
CA SER A 55 -35.82 26.29 24.31
C SER A 55 -34.63 26.55 25.23
N GLU A 56 -34.80 26.46 26.55
CA GLU A 56 -33.70 26.63 27.53
C GLU A 56 -32.49 25.73 27.22
N ASP A 57 -32.72 24.62 26.48
CA ASP A 57 -31.71 23.66 26.05
C ASP A 57 -30.96 24.01 24.75
N GLN A 58 -31.41 25.01 23.98
CA GLN A 58 -30.77 25.34 22.70
C GLN A 58 -29.63 26.34 22.90
N GLU A 59 -28.40 25.83 22.83
CA GLU A 59 -27.22 26.66 22.97
C GLU A 59 -27.06 27.62 21.78
N VAL A 60 -26.87 28.91 22.10
CA VAL A 60 -26.61 29.97 21.13
C VAL A 60 -25.27 30.62 21.47
N LYS A 61 -24.40 30.74 20.48
CA LYS A 61 -23.08 31.39 20.60
C LYS A 61 -22.91 32.39 19.45
N ASP A 62 -22.52 33.63 19.78
CA ASP A 62 -22.40 34.75 18.83
C ASP A 62 -23.67 34.98 17.97
N GLY A 63 -24.85 34.72 18.54
CA GLY A 63 -26.13 34.82 17.84
C GLY A 63 -26.42 33.69 16.84
N LEU A 64 -25.59 32.64 16.81
CA LEU A 64 -25.76 31.45 15.98
C LEU A 64 -26.17 30.25 16.84
N ALA A 65 -27.05 29.41 16.31
CA ALA A 65 -27.37 28.12 16.93
C ALA A 65 -26.14 27.21 16.92
N VAL A 66 -25.85 26.59 18.06
CA VAL A 66 -24.79 25.59 18.22
C VAL A 66 -25.40 24.21 18.17
N VAL A 67 -24.94 23.38 17.23
CA VAL A 67 -25.37 21.99 17.08
C VAL A 67 -24.20 21.07 17.47
N PRO A 68 -24.29 20.36 18.61
CA PRO A 68 -23.27 19.40 19.00
C PRO A 68 -23.31 18.16 18.10
N VAL A 69 -22.13 17.64 17.75
CA VAL A 69 -21.92 16.40 17.00
C VAL A 69 -21.00 15.46 17.78
N ILE A 70 -20.99 14.17 17.43
CA ILE A 70 -20.21 13.15 18.18
C ILE A 70 -18.78 13.03 17.64
N GLU A 71 -18.57 13.48 16.42
CA GLU A 71 -17.32 13.49 15.69
C GLU A 71 -16.36 14.44 16.38
N ASP A 72 -15.09 14.02 16.50
CA ASP A 72 -14.04 14.88 17.01
C ASP A 72 -13.71 15.99 15.99
N SER A 73 -12.95 16.98 16.45
CA SER A 73 -12.59 18.12 15.61
C SER A 73 -11.83 17.73 14.35
N LYS A 74 -11.04 16.64 14.37
CA LYS A 74 -10.22 16.22 13.24
C LYS A 74 -11.08 15.61 12.14
N THR A 75 -11.98 14.70 12.51
CA THR A 75 -12.94 14.05 11.62
C THR A 75 -13.90 15.07 11.03
N LEU A 76 -14.42 15.96 11.88
CA LEU A 76 -15.35 17.01 11.47
C LEU A 76 -14.69 18.01 10.51
N ASP A 77 -13.45 18.45 10.79
CA ASP A 77 -12.70 19.33 9.88
C ASP A 77 -12.53 18.70 8.49
N ALA A 78 -12.09 17.43 8.44
CA ALA A 78 -11.90 16.72 7.18
C ALA A 78 -13.22 16.59 6.40
N LEU A 79 -14.30 16.17 7.07
CA LEU A 79 -15.62 16.02 6.44
C LEU A 79 -16.15 17.35 5.90
N LEU A 80 -16.04 18.43 6.69
CA LEU A 80 -16.49 19.76 6.28
C LEU A 80 -15.68 20.30 5.11
N ARG A 81 -14.36 20.06 5.05
CA ARG A 81 -13.53 20.49 3.91
C ARG A 81 -13.99 19.87 2.61
N PHE A 82 -14.38 18.59 2.63
CA PHE A 82 -14.96 17.93 1.46
C PHE A 82 -16.34 18.48 1.05
N CYS A 83 -17.13 18.99 2.00
CA CYS A 83 -18.42 19.62 1.71
C CYS A 83 -18.28 21.03 1.12
N TYR A 84 -17.12 21.67 1.28
CA TYR A 84 -16.88 23.03 0.82
C TYR A 84 -16.34 23.07 -0.62
N PRO A 85 -16.63 24.13 -1.39
CA PRO A 85 -16.01 24.31 -2.70
C PRO A 85 -14.47 24.31 -2.62
N CYS A 86 -13.81 23.69 -3.60
CA CYS A 86 -12.35 23.61 -3.67
C CYS A 86 -11.63 24.97 -3.79
N THR A 87 -12.36 26.04 -4.09
CA THR A 87 -11.83 27.42 -4.08
C THR A 87 -11.79 28.04 -2.68
N LEU A 88 -12.43 27.41 -1.70
CA LEU A 88 -12.56 27.88 -0.32
C LEU A 88 -11.85 26.95 0.68
N ALA A 89 -11.78 25.66 0.37
CA ALA A 89 -11.13 24.66 1.19
C ALA A 89 -10.41 23.64 0.31
N ASP A 90 -9.16 23.31 0.65
CA ASP A 90 -8.46 22.18 0.06
C ASP A 90 -9.02 20.87 0.61
N ASP A 91 -9.11 19.85 -0.25
CA ASP A 91 -9.43 18.48 0.17
C ASP A 91 -8.40 18.01 1.22
N PRO A 92 -8.83 17.44 2.35
CA PRO A 92 -7.93 16.94 3.37
C PRO A 92 -7.19 15.70 2.86
N THR A 93 -5.95 15.55 3.30
CA THR A 93 -5.16 14.33 3.08
C THR A 93 -5.53 13.28 4.12
N LEU A 94 -6.09 12.15 3.67
CA LEU A 94 -6.41 10.99 4.52
C LEU A 94 -5.32 9.93 4.36
N GLU A 95 -4.22 10.08 5.10
CA GLU A 95 -3.05 9.18 5.01
C GLU A 95 -2.89 8.23 6.19
N VAL A 96 -3.72 8.41 7.23
CA VAL A 96 -3.76 7.55 8.41
C VAL A 96 -5.04 6.72 8.35
N LEU A 97 -4.94 5.41 8.57
CA LEU A 97 -6.07 4.50 8.48
C LEU A 97 -7.21 4.93 9.40
N GLN A 98 -6.93 5.22 10.67
CA GLN A 98 -7.96 5.62 11.63
C GLN A 98 -8.73 6.87 11.18
N ASP A 99 -8.03 7.89 10.70
CA ASP A 99 -8.67 9.11 10.17
C ASP A 99 -9.60 8.80 9.00
N ALA A 100 -9.18 7.91 8.09
CA ALA A 100 -10.00 7.50 6.95
C ALA A 100 -11.24 6.71 7.39
N LEU A 101 -11.15 5.91 8.48
CA LEU A 101 -12.27 5.18 9.04
C LEU A 101 -13.27 6.09 9.74
N ASP A 102 -12.78 7.03 10.54
CA ASP A 102 -13.63 7.98 11.26
C ASP A 102 -14.40 8.85 10.25
N VAL A 103 -13.73 9.30 9.17
CA VAL A 103 -14.38 10.03 8.08
C VAL A 103 -15.35 9.13 7.29
N LEU A 104 -15.03 7.85 7.07
CA LEU A 104 -15.95 6.91 6.42
C LEU A 104 -17.23 6.71 7.22
N GLU A 105 -17.12 6.52 8.54
CA GLU A 105 -18.27 6.36 9.44
C GLU A 105 -19.13 7.62 9.46
N ALA A 106 -18.51 8.79 9.60
CA ALA A 106 -19.20 10.07 9.58
C ALA A 106 -19.87 10.33 8.21
N ALA A 107 -19.19 10.03 7.11
CA ALA A 107 -19.75 10.17 5.76
C ALA A 107 -21.00 9.31 5.57
N ARG A 108 -21.00 8.07 6.06
CA ARG A 108 -22.18 7.19 6.03
C ARG A 108 -23.32 7.73 6.89
N LYS A 109 -23.01 8.15 8.12
CA LYS A 109 -23.99 8.71 9.06
C LYS A 109 -24.70 9.93 8.47
N TYR A 110 -23.96 10.78 7.77
CA TYR A 110 -24.49 12.00 7.16
C TYR A 110 -24.89 11.82 5.69
N SER A 111 -24.95 10.59 5.16
CA SER A 111 -25.36 10.31 3.77
C SER A 111 -24.55 11.10 2.71
N LEU A 112 -23.23 11.12 2.87
CA LEU A 112 -22.27 11.84 2.02
C LEU A 112 -21.56 10.85 1.07
N ASP A 113 -22.29 10.30 0.10
CA ASP A 113 -21.83 9.20 -0.77
C ASP A 113 -20.49 9.49 -1.47
N SER A 114 -20.31 10.73 -1.94
CA SER A 114 -19.06 11.14 -2.62
C SER A 114 -17.86 11.14 -1.67
N ILE A 115 -18.08 11.48 -0.40
CA ILE A 115 -17.04 11.51 0.64
C ILE A 115 -16.76 10.09 1.13
N GLU A 116 -17.79 9.25 1.28
CA GLU A 116 -17.62 7.81 1.54
C GLU A 116 -16.70 7.19 0.48
N LYS A 117 -16.92 7.49 -0.81
CA LYS A 117 -16.04 7.00 -1.87
C LYS A 117 -14.61 7.49 -1.72
N LYS A 118 -14.38 8.76 -1.38
CA LYS A 118 -13.03 9.31 -1.13
C LYS A 118 -12.36 8.63 0.07
N ALA A 119 -13.09 8.42 1.16
CA ALA A 119 -12.57 7.74 2.35
C ALA A 119 -12.20 6.27 2.05
N ARG A 120 -13.01 5.55 1.27
CA ARG A 120 -12.69 4.20 0.79
C ARG A 120 -11.41 4.17 -0.07
N GLN A 121 -11.27 5.13 -0.98
CA GLN A 121 -10.05 5.28 -1.78
C GLN A 121 -8.83 5.56 -0.92
N ALA A 122 -8.97 6.33 0.15
CA ALA A 122 -7.90 6.59 1.11
C ALA A 122 -7.47 5.31 1.84
N ILE A 123 -8.41 4.49 2.33
CA ILE A 123 -8.13 3.19 2.98
C ILE A 123 -7.31 2.27 2.06
N SER A 124 -7.55 2.35 0.75
CA SER A 124 -6.83 1.57 -0.27
C SER A 124 -5.64 2.31 -0.89
N SER A 125 -5.21 3.43 -0.30
CA SER A 125 -4.06 4.17 -0.80
C SER A 125 -2.76 3.40 -0.55
N PRO A 126 -1.74 3.51 -1.42
CA PRO A 126 -0.45 2.85 -1.22
C PRO A 126 0.17 3.15 0.15
N LYS A 127 0.06 4.40 0.63
CA LYS A 127 0.61 4.82 1.93
C LYS A 127 0.02 4.04 3.10
N ILE A 128 -1.30 3.86 3.12
CA ILE A 128 -1.97 3.10 4.19
C ILE A 128 -1.72 1.60 4.02
N LEU A 129 -1.86 1.09 2.80
CA LEU A 129 -1.70 -0.33 2.50
C LEU A 129 -0.28 -0.85 2.77
N GLU A 130 0.76 -0.03 2.58
CA GLU A 130 2.14 -0.41 2.91
C GLU A 130 2.35 -0.64 4.41
N VAL A 131 1.59 0.06 5.26
CA VAL A 131 1.75 -0.02 6.73
C VAL A 131 0.77 -1.05 7.32
N GLU A 132 -0.50 -1.02 6.89
CA GLU A 132 -1.60 -1.71 7.59
C GLU A 132 -2.49 -2.59 6.69
N PRO A 133 -1.94 -3.42 5.78
CA PRO A 133 -2.72 -4.14 4.77
C PRO A 133 -3.70 -5.16 5.37
N LEU A 134 -3.35 -5.80 6.49
CA LEU A 134 -4.23 -6.76 7.19
C LEU A 134 -5.46 -6.08 7.81
N ARG A 135 -5.25 -4.89 8.39
CA ARG A 135 -6.35 -4.08 8.95
C ARG A 135 -7.28 -3.64 7.82
N CYS A 136 -6.72 -3.09 6.74
CA CYS A 136 -7.49 -2.71 5.56
C CYS A 136 -8.26 -3.89 4.94
N PHE A 137 -7.64 -5.06 4.86
CA PHE A 137 -8.31 -6.28 4.38
C PHE A 137 -9.54 -6.60 5.23
N ALA A 138 -9.39 -6.66 6.55
CA ALA A 138 -10.49 -7.01 7.45
C ALA A 138 -11.65 -6.00 7.38
N ILE A 139 -11.33 -4.71 7.34
CA ILE A 139 -12.31 -3.62 7.23
C ILE A 139 -13.03 -3.68 5.89
N ALA A 140 -12.28 -3.78 4.79
CA ALA A 140 -12.83 -3.81 3.45
C ALA A 140 -13.74 -5.04 3.25
N HIS A 141 -13.30 -6.21 3.72
CA HIS A 141 -14.08 -7.45 3.64
C HIS A 141 -15.37 -7.34 4.45
N ARG A 142 -15.27 -6.88 5.71
CA ARG A 142 -16.44 -6.63 6.57
C ARG A 142 -17.43 -5.65 5.94
N GLY A 143 -16.92 -4.64 5.24
CA GLY A 143 -17.70 -3.65 4.50
C GLY A 143 -18.23 -4.12 3.14
N ARG A 144 -17.98 -5.37 2.73
CA ARG A 144 -18.30 -5.92 1.40
C ARG A 144 -17.70 -5.12 0.25
N LEU A 145 -16.53 -4.52 0.48
CA LEU A 145 -15.80 -3.68 -0.46
C LEU A 145 -14.82 -4.55 -1.27
N ARG A 146 -15.34 -5.23 -2.30
CA ARG A 146 -14.60 -6.29 -3.01
C ARG A 146 -13.27 -5.82 -3.60
N GLU A 147 -13.24 -4.67 -4.27
CA GLU A 147 -12.02 -4.17 -4.92
C GLU A 147 -10.94 -3.85 -3.87
N GLU A 148 -11.33 -3.15 -2.80
CA GLU A 148 -10.45 -2.78 -1.69
C GLU A 148 -9.95 -4.01 -0.91
N THR A 149 -10.80 -5.03 -0.77
CA THR A 149 -10.43 -6.31 -0.14
C THR A 149 -9.34 -7.01 -0.93
N LEU A 150 -9.49 -7.10 -2.26
CA LEU A 150 -8.51 -7.75 -3.13
C LEU A 150 -7.19 -6.97 -3.20
N LEU A 151 -7.24 -5.63 -3.25
CA LEU A 151 -6.05 -4.79 -3.21
C LEU A 151 -5.29 -4.98 -1.89
N SER A 152 -6.00 -4.97 -0.76
CA SER A 152 -5.41 -5.17 0.56
C SER A 152 -4.79 -6.56 0.69
N ALA A 153 -5.50 -7.61 0.26
CA ALA A 153 -5.00 -8.98 0.27
C ALA A 153 -3.74 -9.16 -0.58
N LYS A 154 -3.67 -8.51 -1.75
CA LYS A 154 -2.43 -8.55 -2.55
C LYS A 154 -1.28 -7.86 -1.81
N GLN A 155 -1.56 -6.77 -1.09
CA GLN A 155 -0.53 -6.07 -0.34
C GLN A 155 -0.03 -6.86 0.88
N THR A 156 -0.84 -7.75 1.48
CA THR A 156 -0.36 -8.61 2.59
C THR A 156 0.77 -9.54 2.18
N LEU A 157 0.96 -9.81 0.88
CA LEU A 157 2.08 -10.59 0.35
C LEU A 157 3.46 -9.95 0.62
N SER A 158 3.50 -8.66 1.00
CA SER A 158 4.72 -7.99 1.44
C SER A 158 5.07 -8.24 2.91
N GLN A 159 4.15 -8.85 3.66
CA GLN A 159 4.29 -9.18 5.07
C GLN A 159 4.48 -10.70 5.23
N PRO A 160 4.96 -11.19 6.40
CA PRO A 160 5.09 -12.62 6.65
C PRO A 160 3.76 -13.36 6.47
N LEU A 161 3.82 -14.61 6.01
CA LEU A 161 2.65 -15.46 5.77
C LEU A 161 1.80 -15.62 7.03
N ILE A 162 2.45 -15.83 8.19
CA ILE A 162 1.76 -15.93 9.46
C ILE A 162 1.78 -14.54 10.12
N PRO A 163 0.65 -13.82 10.16
CA PRO A 163 0.62 -12.49 10.73
C PRO A 163 0.69 -12.54 12.26
N GLY A 164 1.15 -11.44 12.85
CA GLY A 164 0.90 -11.15 14.27
C GLY A 164 -0.56 -10.75 14.51
N TRP A 165 -0.91 -10.52 15.78
CA TRP A 165 -2.21 -9.95 16.11
C TRP A 165 -2.37 -8.55 15.49
N PHE A 166 -3.58 -8.25 15.01
CA PHE A 166 -3.97 -6.93 14.50
C PHE A 166 -5.38 -6.59 14.97
N GLN A 167 -5.68 -5.30 15.11
CA GLN A 167 -6.87 -4.80 15.81
C GLN A 167 -8.19 -5.29 15.20
N GLU A 168 -8.29 -5.36 13.88
CA GLU A 168 -9.52 -5.72 13.16
C GLU A 168 -9.64 -7.21 12.87
N ILE A 169 -8.82 -8.06 13.47
CA ILE A 169 -8.90 -9.51 13.27
C ILE A 169 -10.26 -10.07 13.71
N GLU A 170 -10.93 -9.41 14.66
CA GLU A 170 -12.27 -9.79 15.13
C GLU A 170 -13.39 -9.45 14.13
N LEU A 171 -13.11 -8.62 13.11
CA LEU A 171 -14.08 -8.28 12.06
C LEU A 171 -14.25 -9.39 11.02
N ILE A 172 -13.32 -10.34 10.97
CA ILE A 172 -13.29 -11.43 10.01
C ILE A 172 -13.47 -12.78 10.72
N SER A 173 -14.05 -13.75 10.02
CA SER A 173 -14.15 -15.11 10.53
C SER A 173 -12.81 -15.85 10.42
N ALA A 174 -12.68 -16.96 11.13
CA ALA A 174 -11.57 -17.87 10.94
C ALA A 174 -11.49 -18.43 9.50
N ALA A 175 -12.63 -18.54 8.81
CA ALA A 175 -12.68 -18.98 7.42
C ALA A 175 -12.09 -17.92 6.47
N ASP A 176 -12.43 -16.64 6.68
CA ASP A 176 -11.88 -15.53 5.88
C ASP A 176 -10.36 -15.41 6.06
N LEU A 177 -9.88 -15.52 7.31
CA LEU A 177 -8.45 -15.52 7.59
C LEU A 177 -7.77 -16.73 6.94
N LEU A 178 -8.34 -17.93 7.05
CA LEU A 178 -7.80 -19.13 6.42
C LEU A 178 -7.75 -19.00 4.89
N ALA A 179 -8.75 -18.38 4.27
CA ALA A 179 -8.76 -18.10 2.84
C ALA A 179 -7.61 -17.16 2.43
N LEU A 180 -7.41 -16.06 3.18
CA LEU A 180 -6.29 -15.14 2.96
C LEU A 180 -4.93 -15.82 3.09
N LEU A 181 -4.72 -16.62 4.14
CA LEU A 181 -3.47 -17.37 4.36
C LEU A 181 -3.25 -18.42 3.26
N THR A 182 -4.32 -19.06 2.79
CA THR A 182 -4.25 -20.03 1.70
C THR A 182 -3.87 -19.34 0.39
N TYR A 183 -4.47 -18.19 0.09
CA TYR A 183 -4.10 -17.34 -1.04
C TYR A 183 -2.61 -16.96 -1.00
N HIS A 184 -2.15 -16.44 0.15
CA HIS A 184 -0.76 -16.04 0.34
C HIS A 184 0.20 -17.22 0.13
N LYS A 185 -0.09 -18.38 0.72
CA LYS A 185 0.70 -19.59 0.52
C LYS A 185 0.74 -20.01 -0.96
N LYS A 186 -0.41 -20.01 -1.65
CA LYS A 186 -0.49 -20.32 -3.09
C LYS A 186 0.35 -19.35 -3.92
N CYS A 187 0.35 -18.05 -3.59
CA CYS A 187 1.22 -17.05 -4.22
C CYS A 187 2.72 -17.37 -4.00
N GLY A 188 3.10 -17.67 -2.75
CA GLY A 188 4.47 -18.07 -2.41
C GLY A 188 4.92 -19.33 -3.16
N ASP A 189 4.07 -20.36 -3.22
CA ASP A 189 4.35 -21.60 -3.95
C ASP A 189 4.43 -21.37 -5.48
N ALA A 190 3.57 -20.53 -6.04
CA ALA A 190 3.59 -20.18 -7.47
C ALA A 190 4.87 -19.42 -7.86
N VAL A 191 5.31 -18.47 -7.02
CA VAL A 191 6.59 -17.78 -7.20
C VAL A 191 7.76 -18.75 -7.06
N HIS A 192 7.71 -19.63 -6.05
CA HIS A 192 8.77 -20.61 -5.82
C HIS A 192 8.90 -21.61 -6.98
N ALA A 193 7.85 -21.91 -7.73
CA ALA A 193 7.93 -22.77 -8.92
C ALA A 193 8.82 -22.18 -10.04
N LEU A 194 9.03 -20.87 -10.08
CA LEU A 194 9.98 -20.22 -10.99
C LEU A 194 11.44 -20.63 -10.74
N ARG A 195 11.71 -21.18 -9.56
CA ARG A 195 13.02 -21.70 -9.18
C ARG A 195 13.38 -22.97 -9.96
N ASP A 196 12.38 -23.80 -10.26
CA ASP A 196 12.58 -25.12 -10.84
C ASP A 196 12.82 -25.04 -12.36
N ASP A 197 12.39 -23.95 -12.99
CA ASP A 197 12.67 -23.65 -14.40
C ASP A 197 13.22 -22.21 -14.56
N ILE A 198 14.53 -22.10 -14.75
CA ILE A 198 15.21 -20.82 -15.00
C ILE A 198 15.16 -20.39 -16.48
N SER A 199 14.36 -21.03 -17.32
CA SER A 199 14.22 -20.69 -18.74
C SER A 199 13.80 -19.24 -18.97
N TRP A 200 13.09 -18.62 -18.02
CA TRP A 200 12.72 -17.20 -18.09
C TRP A 200 13.93 -16.25 -18.10
N ILE A 201 15.04 -16.64 -17.45
CA ILE A 201 16.30 -15.89 -17.46
C ILE A 201 16.99 -16.07 -18.81
N THR A 202 17.17 -17.32 -19.25
CA THR A 202 17.85 -17.60 -20.52
C THR A 202 17.08 -17.06 -21.72
N SER A 203 15.75 -17.09 -21.68
CA SER A 203 14.90 -16.52 -22.73
C SER A 203 14.97 -15.00 -22.78
N HIS A 204 15.09 -14.33 -21.62
CA HIS A 204 15.23 -12.88 -21.56
C HIS A 204 16.57 -12.42 -22.16
N TYR A 205 17.68 -13.04 -21.77
CA TYR A 205 19.00 -12.67 -22.28
C TYR A 205 19.29 -13.18 -23.69
N GLY A 206 18.66 -14.28 -24.12
CA GLY A 206 18.77 -14.84 -25.47
C GLY A 206 20.10 -15.53 -25.78
N SER A 207 21.21 -15.11 -25.16
CA SER A 207 22.52 -15.74 -25.32
C SER A 207 23.43 -15.54 -24.10
N ASN A 208 24.51 -16.32 -24.02
CA ASN A 208 25.48 -16.21 -22.93
C ASN A 208 26.28 -14.90 -22.98
N GLU A 209 26.45 -14.33 -24.19
CA GLU A 209 27.17 -13.08 -24.44
C GLU A 209 26.43 -11.86 -23.88
N ALA A 210 25.09 -11.93 -23.81
CA ALA A 210 24.23 -10.89 -23.27
C ALA A 210 24.21 -10.85 -21.73
N CYS A 211 24.53 -11.95 -21.04
CA CYS A 211 24.54 -12.05 -19.58
C CYS A 211 25.91 -12.40 -18.99
N THR A 212 26.99 -11.99 -19.65
CA THR A 212 28.37 -12.27 -19.20
C THR A 212 28.65 -11.86 -17.75
N TRP A 213 28.01 -10.79 -17.27
CA TRP A 213 28.08 -10.34 -15.87
C TRP A 213 27.59 -11.41 -14.88
N LEU A 214 26.52 -12.13 -15.24
CA LEU A 214 25.88 -13.18 -14.45
C LEU A 214 26.72 -14.45 -14.43
N LEU A 215 27.36 -14.75 -15.57
CA LEU A 215 28.27 -15.88 -15.74
C LEU A 215 29.65 -15.60 -15.15
N GLY A 216 29.92 -14.38 -14.66
CA GLY A 216 31.22 -13.95 -14.18
C GLY A 216 32.29 -14.05 -15.26
N ARG A 217 31.97 -13.62 -16.49
CA ARG A 217 32.88 -13.58 -17.64
C ARG A 217 33.24 -12.16 -18.00
N TYR A 218 34.47 -11.96 -18.48
CA TYR A 218 34.93 -10.68 -19.01
C TYR A 218 35.58 -10.88 -20.38
N ARG A 219 35.45 -9.87 -21.23
CA ARG A 219 36.05 -9.90 -22.57
C ARG A 219 37.54 -9.60 -22.50
N TYR A 220 38.30 -10.26 -23.35
CA TYR A 220 39.69 -9.93 -23.62
C TYR A 220 39.99 -10.15 -25.10
N THR A 221 41.08 -9.56 -25.58
CA THR A 221 41.59 -9.79 -26.93
C THR A 221 42.75 -10.77 -26.84
N ASP A 222 42.68 -11.86 -27.61
CA ASP A 222 43.77 -12.83 -27.65
C ASP A 222 44.97 -12.33 -28.47
N TYR A 223 46.05 -13.12 -28.51
CA TYR A 223 47.27 -12.81 -29.25
C TYR A 223 47.07 -12.73 -30.78
N ASN A 224 45.94 -13.21 -31.30
CA ASN A 224 45.56 -13.16 -32.70
C ASN A 224 44.60 -12.01 -33.03
N GLY A 225 44.20 -11.20 -32.04
CA GLY A 225 43.26 -10.09 -32.21
C GLY A 225 41.77 -10.48 -32.15
N TYR A 226 41.43 -11.73 -31.83
CA TYR A 226 40.05 -12.17 -31.69
C TYR A 226 39.50 -11.84 -30.29
N GLN A 227 38.22 -11.45 -30.22
CA GLN A 227 37.52 -11.29 -28.94
C GLN A 227 37.19 -12.66 -28.35
N SER A 228 37.60 -12.87 -27.11
CA SER A 228 37.34 -14.08 -26.34
C SER A 228 36.84 -13.72 -24.93
N TYR A 229 36.42 -14.73 -24.18
CA TYR A 229 35.89 -14.59 -22.82
C TYR A 229 36.70 -15.41 -21.83
N ASN A 230 37.11 -14.77 -20.74
CA ASN A 230 37.69 -15.45 -19.59
C ASN A 230 36.70 -15.46 -18.43
N ASN A 231 36.80 -16.48 -17.59
CA ASN A 231 36.05 -16.54 -16.34
C ASN A 231 36.78 -15.72 -15.27
N CYS A 232 36.03 -15.07 -14.38
CA CYS A 232 36.56 -14.50 -13.17
C CYS A 232 36.98 -15.58 -12.16
N ASN A 233 37.77 -15.17 -11.16
CA ASN A 233 38.27 -16.05 -10.10
C ASN A 233 37.29 -16.19 -8.92
N CYS A 234 36.05 -15.72 -9.04
CA CYS A 234 35.05 -15.92 -7.99
C CYS A 234 34.77 -17.43 -7.81
N GLN A 235 34.51 -17.82 -6.56
CA GLN A 235 34.13 -19.19 -6.24
C GLN A 235 32.89 -19.61 -7.04
N ARG A 236 32.85 -20.88 -7.42
CA ARG A 236 31.75 -21.55 -8.10
C ARG A 236 31.38 -22.81 -7.32
N ALA A 237 30.11 -23.20 -7.33
CA ALA A 237 29.68 -24.41 -6.63
C ALA A 237 30.40 -25.65 -7.20
N SER A 238 30.61 -26.68 -6.39
CA SER A 238 31.08 -27.98 -6.93
C SER A 238 30.01 -28.65 -7.79
N LEU A 239 28.73 -28.41 -7.47
CA LEU A 239 27.56 -28.88 -8.21
C LEU A 239 26.58 -27.72 -8.35
N SER A 240 26.57 -27.08 -9.52
CA SER A 240 25.70 -25.94 -9.81
C SER A 240 24.24 -26.35 -9.79
N LYS A 241 23.41 -25.72 -8.96
CA LYS A 241 21.95 -25.95 -8.99
C LYS A 241 21.30 -25.32 -10.21
N TYR A 242 21.92 -24.26 -10.71
CA TYR A 242 21.42 -23.45 -11.81
C TYR A 242 22.49 -23.39 -12.90
N MET A 243 22.13 -23.76 -14.12
CA MET A 243 23.04 -23.74 -15.27
C MET A 243 22.47 -22.85 -16.35
N LEU A 244 23.08 -21.70 -16.57
CA LEU A 244 22.64 -20.74 -17.60
C LEU A 244 23.37 -21.03 -18.90
N PHE A 245 22.64 -21.40 -19.95
CA PHE A 245 23.23 -21.80 -21.24
C PHE A 245 24.26 -22.94 -21.11
N GLY A 246 24.07 -23.86 -20.15
CA GLY A 246 25.03 -24.92 -19.86
C GLY A 246 26.33 -24.45 -19.20
N ILE A 247 26.39 -23.19 -18.75
CA ILE A 247 27.54 -22.57 -18.10
C ILE A 247 27.21 -22.34 -16.63
N GLN A 248 28.16 -22.70 -15.78
CA GLN A 248 28.06 -22.42 -14.35
C GLN A 248 28.19 -20.91 -14.10
N SER A 249 27.49 -20.41 -13.08
CA SER A 249 27.61 -19.03 -12.59
C SER A 249 28.50 -18.96 -11.35
N PRO A 250 28.96 -17.77 -10.93
CA PRO A 250 29.60 -17.59 -9.63
C PRO A 250 28.65 -17.96 -8.47
N GLN A 251 29.23 -18.45 -7.36
CA GLN A 251 28.50 -18.89 -6.17
C GLN A 251 27.59 -17.79 -5.58
N TRP A 252 28.01 -16.52 -5.65
CA TRP A 252 27.19 -15.41 -5.14
C TRP A 252 25.83 -15.32 -5.83
N TRP A 253 25.75 -15.70 -7.11
CA TRP A 253 24.49 -15.67 -7.85
C TRP A 253 23.58 -16.84 -7.45
N GLU A 254 24.15 -18.03 -7.25
CA GLU A 254 23.40 -19.16 -6.70
C GLU A 254 22.84 -18.82 -5.31
N ASN A 255 23.65 -18.17 -4.46
CA ASN A 255 23.21 -17.72 -3.15
C ASN A 255 22.09 -16.69 -3.25
N PHE A 256 22.19 -15.72 -4.17
CA PHE A 256 21.11 -14.76 -4.44
C PHE A 256 19.81 -15.50 -4.80
N MET A 257 19.84 -16.44 -5.75
CA MET A 257 18.65 -17.18 -6.16
C MET A 257 18.05 -17.98 -4.99
N GLU A 258 18.86 -18.75 -4.26
CA GLU A 258 18.39 -19.57 -3.14
C GLU A 258 17.83 -18.72 -1.98
N GLU A 259 18.54 -17.67 -1.57
CA GLU A 259 18.11 -16.78 -0.48
C GLU A 259 16.83 -16.03 -0.87
N THR A 260 16.77 -15.49 -2.10
CA THR A 260 15.61 -14.74 -2.57
C THR A 260 14.37 -15.62 -2.69
N PHE A 261 14.47 -16.81 -3.29
CA PHE A 261 13.33 -17.73 -3.35
C PHE A 261 12.87 -18.24 -1.99
N LYS A 262 13.80 -18.38 -1.04
CA LYS A 262 13.46 -18.71 0.34
C LYS A 262 12.64 -17.59 1.00
N GLU A 263 13.04 -16.33 0.83
CA GLU A 263 12.30 -15.18 1.36
C GLU A 263 10.97 -14.97 0.64
N LEU A 264 10.92 -15.13 -0.69
CA LEU A 264 9.71 -15.01 -1.49
C LEU A 264 8.63 -16.05 -1.13
N ARG A 265 9.02 -17.16 -0.49
CA ARG A 265 8.05 -18.13 0.02
C ARG A 265 7.19 -17.55 1.15
N ASP A 266 7.77 -16.67 1.95
CA ASP A 266 7.10 -15.98 3.05
C ASP A 266 6.54 -14.62 2.60
N LYS A 267 7.28 -13.89 1.76
CA LYS A 267 6.94 -12.53 1.27
C LYS A 267 7.01 -12.44 -0.25
N PRO A 268 6.04 -13.00 -1.01
CA PRO A 268 6.07 -13.02 -2.48
C PRO A 268 5.72 -11.64 -3.06
N CYS A 269 6.66 -10.68 -2.98
CA CYS A 269 6.46 -9.32 -3.43
C CYS A 269 7.73 -8.71 -4.06
N LYS A 270 7.55 -7.57 -4.75
CA LYS A 270 8.64 -6.83 -5.39
C LYS A 270 9.74 -6.39 -4.42
N ALA A 271 9.36 -5.98 -3.20
CA ALA A 271 10.30 -5.42 -2.23
C ALA A 271 11.32 -6.48 -1.75
N THR A 272 10.90 -7.74 -1.64
CA THR A 272 11.78 -8.87 -1.32
C THR A 272 12.88 -9.03 -2.37
N VAL A 273 12.53 -8.99 -3.65
CA VAL A 273 13.50 -9.10 -4.76
C VAL A 273 14.48 -7.93 -4.76
N GLN A 274 13.96 -6.70 -4.64
CA GLN A 274 14.77 -5.48 -4.67
C GLN A 274 15.77 -5.42 -3.50
N ALA A 275 15.31 -5.73 -2.29
CA ALA A 275 16.18 -5.78 -1.11
C ALA A 275 17.29 -6.85 -1.25
N ALA A 276 16.95 -8.03 -1.77
CA ALA A 276 17.92 -9.09 -2.03
C ALA A 276 18.94 -8.68 -3.13
N ALA A 277 18.49 -7.98 -4.17
CA ALA A 277 19.35 -7.48 -5.24
C ALA A 277 20.34 -6.43 -4.71
N GLU A 278 19.88 -5.45 -3.93
CA GLU A 278 20.73 -4.42 -3.32
C GLU A 278 21.79 -5.03 -2.39
N LYS A 279 21.38 -5.97 -1.52
CA LYS A 279 22.29 -6.72 -0.64
C LYS A 279 23.35 -7.48 -1.46
N THR A 280 22.96 -8.07 -2.59
CA THR A 280 23.86 -8.80 -3.49
C THR A 280 24.85 -7.86 -4.18
N VAL A 281 24.41 -6.68 -4.64
CA VAL A 281 25.30 -5.68 -5.24
C VAL A 281 26.38 -5.25 -4.24
N GLN A 282 26.00 -5.00 -2.99
CA GLN A 282 26.95 -4.62 -1.94
C GLN A 282 27.95 -5.75 -1.64
N SER A 283 27.47 -6.99 -1.49
CA SER A 283 28.32 -8.14 -1.17
C SER A 283 29.30 -8.47 -2.30
N VAL A 284 28.87 -8.41 -3.56
CA VAL A 284 29.72 -8.68 -4.72
C VAL A 284 30.79 -7.61 -4.91
N LYS A 285 30.46 -6.33 -4.69
CA LYS A 285 31.46 -5.24 -4.71
C LYS A 285 32.55 -5.45 -3.65
N ALA A 286 32.20 -5.96 -2.48
CA ALA A 286 33.15 -6.26 -1.42
C ALA A 286 34.11 -7.43 -1.76
N LEU A 287 33.79 -8.28 -2.74
CA LEU A 287 34.68 -9.36 -3.19
C LEU A 287 35.91 -8.83 -3.96
N ASN A 288 35.92 -7.56 -4.37
CA ASN A 288 37.00 -6.93 -5.15
C ASN A 288 37.35 -7.68 -6.46
N CYS A 289 36.42 -8.46 -7.01
CA CYS A 289 36.58 -9.08 -8.32
C CYS A 289 36.37 -8.01 -9.41
N GLN A 290 37.38 -7.73 -10.23
CA GLN A 290 37.31 -6.69 -11.26
C GLN A 290 36.16 -6.92 -12.25
N ALA A 291 35.95 -8.15 -12.68
CA ALA A 291 34.88 -8.48 -13.62
C ALA A 291 33.48 -8.31 -13.00
N CYS A 292 33.21 -8.99 -11.89
CA CYS A 292 31.87 -8.96 -11.27
C CYS A 292 31.54 -7.58 -10.68
N SER A 293 32.48 -6.92 -10.00
CA SER A 293 32.21 -5.65 -9.32
C SER A 293 31.89 -4.52 -10.31
N ALA A 294 32.47 -4.57 -11.51
CA ALA A 294 32.25 -3.58 -12.56
C ALA A 294 30.83 -3.62 -13.13
N THR A 295 30.22 -4.80 -13.22
CA THR A 295 28.96 -5.02 -13.94
C THR A 295 27.77 -5.36 -13.05
N VAL A 296 28.00 -5.77 -11.79
CA VAL A 296 26.94 -6.29 -10.92
C VAL A 296 25.83 -5.28 -10.64
N THR A 297 26.12 -3.97 -10.58
CA THR A 297 25.08 -2.97 -10.27
C THR A 297 24.02 -2.88 -11.36
N GLU A 298 24.45 -2.69 -12.62
CA GLU A 298 23.54 -2.60 -13.76
C GLU A 298 22.88 -3.96 -14.04
N GLY A 299 23.65 -5.04 -14.00
CA GLY A 299 23.12 -6.38 -14.22
C GLY A 299 22.06 -6.79 -13.18
N MET A 300 22.31 -6.53 -11.88
CA MET A 300 21.34 -6.86 -10.85
C MET A 300 20.08 -6.00 -10.92
N HIS A 301 20.16 -4.75 -11.38
CA HIS A 301 18.98 -3.92 -11.62
C HIS A 301 18.09 -4.54 -12.71
N ASP A 302 18.68 -4.87 -13.86
CA ASP A 302 17.98 -5.53 -14.97
C ASP A 302 17.37 -6.89 -14.58
N LEU A 303 18.15 -7.74 -13.91
CA LEU A 303 17.64 -9.02 -13.40
C LEU A 303 16.54 -8.83 -12.35
N SER A 304 16.68 -7.83 -11.47
CA SER A 304 15.66 -7.51 -10.46
C SER A 304 14.35 -7.08 -11.12
N ASP A 305 14.39 -6.22 -12.14
CA ASP A 305 13.19 -5.79 -12.87
C ASP A 305 12.49 -6.97 -13.56
N LEU A 306 13.26 -7.85 -14.20
CA LEU A 306 12.74 -9.07 -14.80
C LEU A 306 12.13 -10.00 -13.74
N PHE A 307 12.81 -10.19 -12.62
CA PHE A 307 12.36 -11.08 -11.57
C PHE A 307 11.10 -10.55 -10.87
N VAL A 308 11.02 -9.24 -10.59
CA VAL A 308 9.81 -8.57 -10.10
C VAL A 308 8.64 -8.81 -11.04
N LYS A 309 8.84 -8.63 -12.35
CA LYS A 309 7.80 -8.91 -13.35
C LYS A 309 7.32 -10.36 -13.30
N LYS A 310 8.24 -11.32 -13.14
CA LYS A 310 7.89 -12.75 -13.03
C LYS A 310 7.16 -13.09 -11.73
N VAL A 311 7.51 -12.44 -10.63
CA VAL A 311 6.78 -12.54 -9.36
C VAL A 311 5.36 -12.03 -9.54
N ASP A 312 5.19 -10.83 -10.11
CA ASP A 312 3.86 -10.24 -10.35
C ASP A 312 3.00 -11.10 -11.29
N GLU A 313 3.58 -11.65 -12.37
CA GLU A 313 2.91 -12.58 -13.29
C GLU A 313 2.46 -13.88 -12.61
N ALA A 314 3.27 -14.41 -11.69
CA ALA A 314 2.94 -15.63 -10.95
C ALA A 314 1.82 -15.37 -9.92
N VAL A 315 1.93 -14.27 -9.17
CA VAL A 315 0.94 -13.84 -8.17
C VAL A 315 -0.40 -13.51 -8.82
N SER A 316 -0.41 -12.82 -9.97
CA SER A 316 -1.65 -12.39 -10.61
C SER A 316 -2.53 -13.53 -11.14
N ARG A 317 -1.98 -14.75 -11.26
CA ARG A 317 -2.72 -15.95 -11.68
C ARG A 317 -3.44 -16.63 -10.52
N ILE A 318 -3.13 -16.24 -9.29
CA ILE A 318 -3.75 -16.81 -8.09
C ILE A 318 -4.95 -15.93 -7.74
N GLU A 319 -6.12 -16.54 -7.67
CA GLU A 319 -7.34 -15.87 -7.25
C GLU A 319 -7.57 -16.09 -5.75
N LEU A 320 -8.05 -15.02 -5.09
CA LEU A 320 -8.53 -15.09 -3.72
C LEU A 320 -10.04 -15.41 -3.75
N GLU A 321 -10.39 -16.55 -3.18
CA GLU A 321 -11.77 -17.02 -3.04
C GLU A 321 -12.33 -16.56 -1.69
N LEU A 322 -13.28 -15.64 -1.72
CA LEU A 322 -13.98 -15.09 -0.56
C LEU A 322 -15.48 -14.93 -0.84
N ASP A 323 -16.29 -15.10 0.19
CA ASP A 323 -17.74 -14.85 0.17
C ASP A 323 -18.02 -13.37 0.49
N PHE A 324 -18.77 -12.68 -0.37
CA PHE A 324 -19.09 -11.25 -0.26
C PHE A 324 -20.57 -10.95 -0.05
#